data_AF-A0A1A7R832-F1
#
_entry.id   AF-A0A1A7R832-F1
#
_cell.length_a   1.000
_cell.length_b   1.000
_cell.length_c   1.000
_cell.angle_alpha   90.00
_cell.angle_beta   90.00
_cell.angle_gamma   90.00
#
_symmetry.space_group_name_H-M   'P 1'
#
loop_
_entity.id
_entity.type
_entity.pdbx_description
1 polymer ?
#
loop_
_entity_poly.entity_id
_entity_poly.type
_entity_poly.pdbx_seq_one_letter_code
_entity_poly.pdbx_strand_id
1 'polypeptide(L)'
;MNGNIEAANNFSKIIAQHNHISGDVNFIQGKNIQLRHNQISGDLKLNKNSGTIAITDNEIAGNLICAENTFTMNGSNNQVKGNKSEQCRTF
;
A
#
# COMPACT_ATOMS: atom_id res chain seq x y z
N MET A 1 8.54 7.43 11.27
CA MET A 1 7.42 7.19 12.19
C MET A 1 7.62 5.83 12.80
N ASN A 2 7.51 5.73 14.14
CA ASN A 2 7.53 4.43 14.80
C ASN A 2 6.09 3.93 14.90
N GLY A 3 5.82 2.75 14.36
CA GLY A 3 4.51 2.12 14.39
C GLY A 3 3.83 2.00 13.02
N ASN A 4 2.57 1.58 13.07
CA ASN A 4 1.76 1.28 11.89
C ASN A 4 1.07 2.54 11.34
N ILE A 5 0.64 2.48 10.08
CA ILE A 5 -0.33 3.42 9.51
C ILE A 5 -1.57 2.63 9.12
N GLU A 6 -2.71 2.98 9.70
CA GLU A 6 -3.95 2.25 9.52
C GLU A 6 -5.09 3.20 9.17
N ALA A 7 -5.89 2.85 8.17
CA ALA A 7 -7.10 3.58 7.81
C ALA A 7 -8.19 2.63 7.31
N ALA A 8 -9.42 2.89 7.75
CA ALA A 8 -10.58 2.08 7.43
C ALA A 8 -11.82 2.97 7.24
N ASN A 9 -12.96 2.37 6.90
CA ASN A 9 -14.29 2.98 6.91
C ASN A 9 -14.51 4.11 5.87
N ASN A 10 -14.33 3.82 4.58
CA ASN A 10 -14.70 4.73 3.47
C ASN A 10 -13.92 6.05 3.43
N PHE A 11 -12.63 6.03 3.78
CA PHE A 11 -11.80 7.22 3.68
C PHE A 11 -11.64 7.68 2.21
N SER A 12 -11.62 9.00 2.02
CA SER A 12 -11.65 9.61 0.69
C SER A 12 -10.28 9.65 0.02
N LYS A 13 -9.21 9.93 0.78
CA LYS A 13 -7.86 10.10 0.24
C LYS A 13 -6.79 9.90 1.31
N ILE A 14 -5.72 9.20 0.94
CA ILE A 14 -4.46 9.13 1.67
C ILE A 14 -3.31 9.37 0.70
N ILE A 15 -2.37 10.20 1.11
CA ILE A 15 -1.08 10.39 0.44
C ILE A 15 0.01 10.17 1.48
N ALA A 16 0.84 9.15 1.29
CA ALA A 16 2.05 8.94 2.06
C ALA A 16 3.24 8.95 1.10
N GLN A 17 4.11 9.96 1.28
CA GLN A 17 5.28 10.17 0.43
C GLN A 17 6.53 10.40 1.28
N HIS A 18 7.66 9.80 0.89
CA HIS A 18 8.97 10.01 1.52
C HIS A 18 9.01 9.69 3.03
N ASN A 19 8.30 8.65 3.46
CA ASN A 19 8.26 8.24 4.87
C ASN A 19 9.15 7.03 5.14
N HIS A 20 9.66 6.96 6.37
CA HIS A 20 10.13 5.73 6.99
C HIS A 20 9.07 5.25 7.99
N ILE A 21 8.49 4.09 7.72
CA ILE A 21 7.41 3.46 8.49
C ILE A 21 7.97 2.16 9.06
N SER A 22 8.15 2.11 10.38
CA SER A 22 8.77 0.95 11.04
C SER A 22 7.82 -0.24 11.21
N GLY A 23 6.52 -0.05 10.99
CA GLY A 23 5.48 -1.06 11.14
C GLY A 23 4.75 -1.36 9.83
N ASP A 24 3.53 -1.85 9.97
CA ASP A 24 2.67 -2.22 8.86
C ASP A 24 1.89 -1.02 8.31
N VAL A 25 1.48 -1.11 7.05
CA VAL A 25 0.53 -0.19 6.43
C VAL A 25 -0.71 -0.96 6.03
N ASN A 26 -1.86 -0.65 6.64
CA ASN A 26 -3.11 -1.35 6.44
C ASN A 26 -4.23 -0.39 6.03
N PHE A 27 -4.67 -0.45 4.77
CA PHE A 27 -5.75 0.39 4.26
C PHE A 27 -6.93 -0.43 3.74
N ILE A 28 -8.09 -0.17 4.32
CA ILE A 28 -9.31 -0.94 4.09
C ILE A 28 -10.44 0.02 3.66
N GLN A 29 -11.13 -0.32 2.56
CA GLN A 29 -12.31 0.43 2.10
C GLN A 29 -12.04 1.94 1.85
N GLY A 30 -10.96 2.29 1.17
CA GLY A 30 -10.64 3.66 0.75
C GLY A 30 -11.00 3.98 -0.71
N LYS A 31 -10.74 5.22 -1.15
CA LYS A 31 -10.97 5.66 -2.54
C LYS A 31 -9.73 6.15 -3.31
N ASN A 32 -8.83 6.92 -2.68
CA ASN A 32 -7.65 7.42 -3.37
C ASN A 32 -6.43 7.18 -2.50
N ILE A 33 -5.52 6.33 -2.95
CA ILE A 33 -4.36 5.91 -2.17
C ILE A 33 -3.12 6.19 -3.01
N GLN A 34 -2.21 6.99 -2.47
CA GLN A 34 -0.91 7.26 -3.07
C GLN A 34 0.18 6.93 -2.05
N LEU A 35 0.88 5.84 -2.30
CA LEU A 35 2.04 5.38 -1.54
C LEU A 35 3.26 5.47 -2.44
N ARG A 36 4.10 6.50 -2.22
CA ARG A 36 5.26 6.74 -3.08
C ARG A 36 6.54 7.02 -2.31
N HIS A 37 7.66 6.42 -2.72
CA HIS A 37 8.97 6.64 -2.09
C HIS A 37 8.97 6.39 -0.57
N ASN A 38 8.25 5.37 -0.09
CA ASN A 38 8.27 5.00 1.32
C ASN A 38 9.18 3.81 1.57
N GLN A 39 9.78 3.78 2.76
CA GLN A 39 10.46 2.62 3.32
C GLN A 39 9.55 2.02 4.41
N ILE A 40 9.04 0.82 4.17
CA ILE A 40 8.09 0.11 5.03
C ILE A 40 8.78 -1.14 5.55
N SER A 41 8.99 -1.19 6.87
CA SER A 41 9.64 -2.34 7.51
C SER A 41 8.69 -3.53 7.69
N GLY A 42 7.39 -3.28 7.72
CA GLY A 42 6.34 -4.31 7.82
C GLY A 42 5.72 -4.68 6.48
N ASP A 43 4.50 -5.21 6.56
CA ASP A 43 3.65 -5.53 5.41
C ASP A 43 2.92 -4.27 4.89
N LEU A 44 2.64 -4.24 3.59
CA LEU A 44 1.70 -3.31 2.97
C LEU A 44 0.45 -4.07 2.50
N LYS A 45 -0.69 -3.81 3.13
CA LYS A 45 -1.97 -4.49 2.87
C LYS A 45 -3.03 -3.48 2.44
N LEU A 46 -3.53 -3.65 1.21
CA LEU A 46 -4.67 -2.91 0.67
C LEU A 46 -5.84 -3.87 0.46
N ASN A 47 -6.95 -3.67 1.16
CA ASN A 47 -8.14 -4.51 1.02
C ASN A 47 -9.41 -3.71 0.72
N LYS A 48 -10.20 -4.18 -0.26
CA LYS A 48 -11.53 -3.61 -0.59
C LYS A 48 -11.53 -2.11 -0.88
N ASN A 49 -10.39 -1.55 -1.29
CA ASN A 49 -10.32 -0.16 -1.71
C ASN A 49 -10.92 -0.01 -3.11
N SER A 50 -11.34 1.20 -3.43
CA SER A 50 -11.92 1.58 -4.72
C SER A 50 -11.17 2.78 -5.28
N GLY A 51 -11.53 3.26 -6.46
CA GLY A 51 -10.98 4.48 -7.05
C GLY A 51 -9.56 4.33 -7.59
N THR A 52 -8.64 5.20 -7.20
CA THR A 52 -7.27 5.20 -7.74
C THR A 52 -6.26 4.78 -6.69
N ILE A 53 -5.46 3.77 -7.01
CA ILE A 53 -4.38 3.30 -6.15
C ILE A 53 -3.06 3.42 -6.90
N ALA A 54 -2.11 4.15 -6.33
CA ALA A 54 -0.74 4.22 -6.80
C ALA A 54 0.19 3.77 -5.68
N ILE A 55 0.90 2.67 -5.92
CA ILE A 55 1.94 2.12 -5.06
C ILE A 55 3.21 2.17 -5.91
N THR A 56 4.05 3.19 -5.76
CA THR A 56 5.21 3.35 -6.65
C THR A 56 6.50 3.63 -5.88
N ASP A 57 7.59 3.04 -6.35
CA ASP A 57 8.94 3.34 -5.83
C ASP A 57 9.08 3.12 -4.31
N ASN A 58 8.39 2.14 -3.73
CA ASN A 58 8.50 1.82 -2.30
C ASN A 58 9.49 0.67 -2.07
N GLU A 59 10.17 0.70 -0.93
CA GLU A 59 10.90 -0.44 -0.37
C GLU A 59 10.04 -1.06 0.74
N ILE A 60 9.66 -2.32 0.59
CA ILE A 60 8.78 -3.04 1.51
C ILE A 60 9.54 -4.28 1.98
N ALA A 61 9.90 -4.31 3.26
CA ALA A 61 10.61 -5.45 3.83
C ALA A 61 9.69 -6.66 4.07
N GLY A 62 8.40 -6.43 4.31
CA GLY A 62 7.38 -7.47 4.38
C GLY A 62 6.77 -7.81 3.02
N ASN A 63 5.50 -8.19 3.05
CA ASN A 63 4.70 -8.56 1.89
C ASN A 63 3.92 -7.38 1.32
N LEU A 64 3.63 -7.43 0.03
CA LEU A 64 2.70 -6.53 -0.65
C LEU A 64 1.44 -7.30 -1.04
N ILE A 65 0.32 -7.01 -0.39
CA ILE A 65 -0.94 -7.74 -0.56
C ILE A 65 -2.05 -6.79 -0.97
N CYS A 66 -2.67 -7.06 -2.12
CA CYS A 66 -3.77 -6.25 -2.66
C CYS A 66 -4.95 -7.15 -2.99
N ALA A 67 -5.94 -7.15 -2.11
CA ALA A 67 -7.09 -8.07 -2.19
C ALA A 67 -8.39 -7.30 -2.37
N GLU A 68 -9.21 -7.72 -3.34
CA GLU A 68 -10.55 -7.17 -3.57
C GLU A 68 -10.59 -5.66 -3.85
N ASN A 69 -9.46 -5.06 -4.25
CA ASN A 69 -9.45 -3.66 -4.64
C ASN A 69 -10.09 -3.54 -6.03
N THR A 70 -10.97 -2.57 -6.19
CA THR A 70 -11.67 -2.31 -7.45
C THR A 70 -11.03 -1.11 -8.13
N PHE A 71 -11.06 -1.07 -9.47
CA PHE A 71 -10.54 0.01 -10.34
C PHE A 71 -9.01 0.01 -10.60
N THR A 72 -8.50 1.15 -11.11
CA THR A 72 -7.16 1.31 -11.67
C THR A 72 -6.09 1.31 -10.58
N MET A 73 -5.12 0.41 -10.73
CA MET A 73 -3.97 0.31 -9.85
C MET A 73 -2.68 0.47 -10.65
N ASN A 74 -1.76 1.28 -10.14
CA ASN A 74 -0.40 1.40 -10.64
C ASN A 74 0.58 0.95 -9.55
N GLY A 75 1.43 -0.03 -9.86
CA GLY A 75 2.36 -0.68 -8.94
C GLY A 75 3.83 -0.58 -9.31
N SER A 76 4.24 0.36 -10.15
CA SER A 76 5.60 0.36 -10.72
C SER A 76 6.73 0.54 -9.69
N ASN A 77 7.86 -0.14 -9.93
CA ASN A 77 9.14 0.04 -9.22
C ASN A 77 9.12 -0.27 -7.71
N ASN A 78 8.23 -1.14 -7.23
CA ASN A 78 8.27 -1.56 -5.82
C ASN A 78 9.30 -2.68 -5.61
N GLN A 79 10.18 -2.48 -4.63
CA GLN A 79 11.11 -3.50 -4.14
C GLN A 79 10.48 -4.16 -2.92
N VAL A 80 10.05 -5.40 -3.07
CA VAL A 80 9.38 -6.18 -2.01
C VAL A 80 10.28 -7.35 -1.64
N LYS A 81 10.73 -7.41 -0.39
CA LYS A 81 11.59 -8.51 0.10
C LYS A 81 10.79 -9.76 0.41
N GLY A 82 9.55 -9.60 0.87
CA GLY A 82 8.58 -10.69 0.99
C GLY A 82 7.91 -11.00 -0.35
N ASN A 83 6.65 -11.41 -0.30
CA ASN A 83 5.89 -11.78 -1.49
C ASN A 83 4.95 -10.68 -1.97
N LYS A 84 4.76 -10.61 -3.29
CA LYS A 84 3.65 -9.88 -3.91
C LYS A 84 2.48 -10.84 -4.10
N SER A 85 1.31 -10.49 -3.59
CA SER A 85 0.14 -11.39 -3.51
C SER A 85 -1.12 -10.77 -4.12
N GLU A 86 -2.05 -11.65 -4.49
CA GLU A 86 -3.34 -11.31 -5.08
C GLU A 86 -3.21 -10.39 -6.30
N GLN A 87 -3.90 -9.26 -6.33
CA GLN A 87 -3.88 -8.35 -7.48
C GLN A 87 -2.53 -7.64 -7.63
N CYS A 88 -1.70 -7.64 -6.60
CA CYS A 88 -0.37 -7.02 -6.61
C CYS A 88 0.73 -7.97 -7.12
N ARG A 89 0.42 -9.22 -7.49
CA ARG A 89 1.40 -10.21 -8.00
C ARG A 89 2.16 -9.72 -9.24
N THR A 90 1.62 -8.77 -9.99
CA THR A 90 2.19 -8.24 -11.23
C THR A 90 2.96 -6.93 -11.06
N PHE A 91 3.05 -6.41 -9.84
CA PHE A 91 3.72 -5.15 -9.51
C PHE A 91 5.21 -5.36 -9.19
#